data_AF-A0A060YT16-F1
#
_entry.id   AF-A0A060YT16-F1
#
_cell.length_a   1.000
_cell.length_b   1.000
_cell.length_c   1.000
_cell.angle_alpha   90.00
_cell.angle_beta   90.00
_cell.angle_gamma   90.00
#
_symmetry.space_group_name_H-M   'P 1'
#
loop_
_entity.id
_entity.type
_entity.pdbx_description
1 polymer ?
#
loop_
_entity_poly.entity_id
_entity_poly.type
_entity_poly.pdbx_seq_one_letter_code
_entity_poly.pdbx_strand_id
1 'polypeptide(L)'
;MLFPLAGSSDSVWVKHQIKGGYDYYYNLENREGTWEEPEDFTHNSTQLRREEIQSVVGSVTAEYNREQLWLANEALVTQLQARVRGYLVRRAHAQRLDFLRQQEPHVVRLQASWKGYKQRKMYRDRMNVLQSNVGTVVKLQSFVKMWRAKSKYSQRLQYFKDHEKDIVKIQAFLKANKARDDYRTLTGAQDPPLSVVRKFVHLLEQSSLDLLEEQEVTRLREEVVTKIRSNQQMEKDLNLMDIKIGLLVKNRITLQDVVSHSKKLTVKKSKEELAAGDRQGIKALSKDKRKKLEAYQHLFYLLQTNPSYLAKLIFQMPQNKSTKFMDTVIFTLYNYASNQREEYLLLKLFKTALEEEIKSKVDQIQDIVTGNPTVIKMVVSFNRGARGHNTLRQLLAPVVKEIIEDKGLGINTNPVEVYKAWVNQLETNTGEARWGTHRQWWKNTLNCFLGYLYFTIYIFANFYFTTFLKKM
;
A
#
# COMPACT_ATOMS: atom_id res chain seq x y z
N MET A 1 -1.00 -15.52 -99.72
CA MET A 1 -0.04 -16.65 -99.75
C MET A 1 0.42 -16.84 -101.19
N LEU A 2 1.73 -16.97 -101.42
CA LEU A 2 2.27 -17.36 -102.72
C LEU A 2 1.99 -18.85 -102.92
N PHE A 3 1.05 -19.20 -103.80
CA PHE A 3 0.94 -20.57 -104.29
C PHE A 3 2.21 -20.84 -105.12
N PRO A 4 3.02 -21.86 -104.78
CA PRO A 4 4.10 -22.26 -105.66
C PRO A 4 3.44 -22.90 -106.90
N LEU A 5 3.36 -22.14 -107.99
CA LEU A 5 3.14 -22.72 -109.31
C LEU A 5 4.36 -23.60 -109.59
N ALA A 6 4.18 -24.92 -109.46
CA ALA A 6 5.18 -25.89 -109.84
C ALA A 6 5.63 -25.59 -111.28
N GLY A 7 6.95 -25.57 -111.48
CA GLY A 7 7.62 -25.00 -112.63
C GLY A 7 7.03 -25.39 -113.98
N SER A 8 7.18 -24.44 -114.91
CA SER A 8 6.91 -24.53 -116.34
C SER A 8 7.52 -25.79 -116.94
N SER A 9 6.73 -26.86 -117.07
CA SER A 9 7.02 -27.94 -118.01
C SER A 9 6.64 -27.42 -119.39
N ASP A 10 7.61 -27.30 -120.30
CA ASP A 10 7.44 -26.91 -121.71
C ASP A 10 6.75 -28.02 -122.53
N SER A 11 5.79 -28.69 -121.89
CA SER A 11 5.10 -29.86 -122.42
C SER A 11 3.93 -29.46 -123.30
N VAL A 12 3.74 -30.20 -124.39
CA VAL A 12 2.67 -29.95 -125.35
C VAL A 12 1.34 -30.57 -124.91
N TRP A 13 1.34 -31.49 -123.93
CA TRP A 13 0.17 -32.29 -123.55
C TRP A 13 -0.48 -31.84 -122.23
N VAL A 14 -1.81 -31.72 -122.25
CA VAL A 14 -2.63 -31.40 -121.08
C VAL A 14 -3.55 -32.58 -120.77
N LYS A 15 -3.61 -32.97 -119.49
CA LYS A 15 -4.51 -34.00 -118.99
C LYS A 15 -5.76 -33.36 -118.40
N HIS A 16 -6.92 -33.72 -118.93
CA HIS A 16 -8.23 -33.31 -118.45
C HIS A 16 -8.97 -34.53 -117.90
N GLN A 17 -9.36 -34.47 -116.63
CA GLN A 17 -10.18 -35.51 -116.03
C GLN A 17 -11.65 -35.13 -116.22
N ILE A 18 -12.41 -35.98 -116.91
CA ILE A 18 -13.81 -35.73 -117.23
C ILE A 18 -14.69 -36.45 -116.20
N LYS A 19 -15.90 -35.92 -115.96
CA LYS A 19 -16.89 -36.52 -115.05
C LYS A 19 -17.13 -37.99 -115.43
N GLY A 20 -16.68 -38.91 -114.57
CA GLY A 20 -16.66 -40.35 -114.83
C GLY A 20 -15.31 -41.03 -114.54
N GLY A 21 -14.26 -40.26 -114.22
CA GLY A 21 -12.94 -40.81 -113.86
C GLY A 21 -12.06 -41.16 -115.07
N TYR A 22 -12.53 -40.85 -116.28
CA TYR A 22 -11.76 -41.01 -117.51
C TYR A 22 -10.80 -39.84 -117.71
N ASP A 23 -9.58 -40.19 -118.09
CA ASP A 23 -8.51 -39.25 -118.38
C ASP A 23 -8.47 -38.98 -119.89
N TYR A 24 -8.53 -37.71 -120.27
CA TYR A 24 -8.44 -37.24 -121.65
C TYR A 24 -7.16 -36.43 -121.83
N TYR A 25 -6.35 -36.79 -122.81
CA TYR A 25 -5.08 -36.13 -123.12
C TYR A 25 -5.25 -35.27 -124.37
N TYR A 26 -4.94 -33.98 -124.26
CA TYR A 26 -5.10 -33.00 -125.33
C TYR A 26 -3.75 -32.38 -125.71
N ASN A 27 -3.41 -32.42 -127.00
CA ASN A 27 -2.20 -31.81 -127.54
C ASN A 27 -2.47 -30.36 -127.94
N LEU A 28 -1.69 -29.42 -127.40
CA LEU A 28 -1.87 -27.98 -127.61
C LEU A 28 -1.38 -27.49 -128.99
N GLU A 29 -0.38 -28.14 -129.59
CA GLU A 29 0.17 -27.73 -130.90
C GLU A 29 -0.66 -28.29 -132.05
N ASN A 30 -0.96 -29.59 -132.01
CA ASN A 30 -1.59 -30.29 -133.13
C ASN A 30 -3.13 -30.33 -133.02
N ARG A 31 -3.69 -29.91 -131.87
CA ARG A 31 -5.15 -29.94 -131.55
C ARG A 31 -5.77 -31.34 -131.63
N GLU A 32 -4.96 -32.38 -131.53
CA GLU A 32 -5.40 -33.77 -131.46
C GLU A 32 -5.66 -34.17 -130.00
N GLY A 33 -6.63 -35.06 -129.80
CA GLY A 33 -7.00 -35.56 -128.47
C GLY A 33 -7.07 -37.07 -128.44
N THR A 34 -6.51 -37.66 -127.39
CA THR A 34 -6.43 -39.12 -127.19
C THR A 34 -6.99 -39.49 -125.83
N TRP A 35 -7.54 -40.71 -125.74
CA TRP A 35 -7.99 -41.32 -124.46
C TRP A 35 -6.95 -42.27 -123.87
N GLU A 36 -5.88 -42.54 -124.61
CA GLU A 36 -4.74 -43.36 -124.21
C GLU A 36 -3.53 -42.46 -123.92
N GLU A 37 -2.73 -42.82 -122.92
CA GLU A 37 -1.57 -42.03 -122.47
C GLU A 37 -0.45 -42.07 -123.53
N PRO A 38 -0.03 -40.92 -124.07
CA PRO A 38 1.08 -40.86 -125.04
C PRO A 38 2.43 -41.27 -124.41
N GLU A 39 3.31 -41.89 -125.21
CA GLU A 39 4.59 -42.48 -124.74
C GLU A 39 5.58 -41.47 -124.11
N ASP A 40 5.43 -40.15 -124.36
CA ASP A 40 6.25 -39.06 -123.77
C ASP A 40 5.39 -38.04 -122.99
N PHE A 41 4.39 -38.50 -122.24
CA PHE A 41 3.48 -37.60 -121.52
C PHE A 41 4.16 -36.92 -120.32
N THR A 42 4.27 -35.59 -120.38
CA THR A 42 4.50 -34.73 -119.21
C THR A 42 3.31 -33.79 -119.09
N HIS A 43 2.73 -33.63 -117.89
CA HIS A 43 1.60 -32.71 -117.75
C HIS A 43 2.09 -31.27 -117.88
N ASN A 44 1.54 -30.51 -118.82
CA ASN A 44 1.76 -29.08 -118.88
C ASN A 44 1.07 -28.39 -117.68
N SER A 45 1.89 -27.86 -116.75
CA SER A 45 1.46 -27.15 -115.54
C SER A 45 1.07 -25.69 -115.77
N THR A 46 1.21 -25.18 -117.00
CA THR A 46 0.89 -23.78 -117.33
C THR A 46 -0.61 -23.51 -117.46
N GLN A 47 -1.44 -24.55 -117.62
CA GLN A 47 -2.89 -24.45 -117.77
C GLN A 47 -3.60 -24.87 -116.48
N LEU A 48 -4.38 -23.95 -115.90
CA LEU A 48 -5.15 -24.20 -114.68
C LEU A 48 -6.46 -24.92 -114.98
N ARG A 49 -6.79 -25.93 -114.18
CA ARG A 49 -8.08 -26.64 -114.29
C ARG A 49 -9.20 -25.81 -113.67
N ARG A 50 -10.44 -26.01 -114.15
CA ARG A 50 -11.64 -25.36 -113.58
C ARG A 50 -11.75 -25.61 -112.07
N GLU A 51 -11.41 -26.81 -111.61
CA GLU A 51 -11.48 -27.19 -110.19
C GLU A 51 -10.44 -26.45 -109.35
N GLU A 52 -9.24 -26.25 -109.88
CA GLU A 52 -8.17 -25.49 -109.24
C GLU A 52 -8.54 -24.00 -109.15
N ILE A 53 -9.08 -23.43 -110.23
CA ILE A 53 -9.60 -22.06 -110.24
C ILE A 53 -10.75 -21.92 -109.24
N GLN A 54 -11.71 -22.85 -109.22
CA GLN A 54 -12.84 -22.81 -108.29
C GLN A 54 -12.39 -22.96 -106.83
N SER A 55 -11.39 -23.80 -106.57
CA SER A 55 -10.81 -24.00 -105.24
C SER A 55 -10.11 -22.73 -104.75
N VAL A 56 -9.25 -22.14 -105.59
CA VAL A 56 -8.52 -20.91 -105.26
C VAL A 56 -9.47 -19.72 -105.13
N VAL A 57 -10.42 -19.54 -106.05
CA VAL A 57 -11.44 -18.49 -105.94
C VAL A 57 -12.30 -18.72 -104.70
N GLY A 58 -12.68 -19.97 -104.41
CA GLY A 58 -13.42 -20.31 -103.21
C GLY A 58 -12.64 -19.99 -101.93
N SER A 59 -11.35 -20.34 -101.87
CA SER A 59 -10.49 -20.05 -100.71
C SER A 59 -10.27 -18.56 -100.54
N VAL A 60 -9.94 -17.83 -101.61
CA VAL A 60 -9.74 -16.37 -101.57
C VAL A 60 -11.04 -15.65 -101.21
N THR A 61 -12.18 -16.09 -101.75
CA THR A 61 -13.49 -15.51 -101.41
C THR A 61 -13.87 -15.80 -99.96
N ALA A 62 -13.59 -17.01 -99.45
CA ALA A 62 -13.82 -17.35 -98.05
C ALA A 62 -12.90 -16.55 -97.11
N GLU A 63 -11.63 -16.38 -97.46
CA GLU A 63 -10.68 -15.55 -96.72
C GLU A 63 -11.12 -14.08 -96.71
N TYR A 64 -11.51 -13.54 -97.87
CA TYR A 64 -12.04 -12.19 -98.00
C TYR A 64 -13.32 -11.98 -97.19
N ASN A 65 -14.29 -12.91 -97.29
CA ASN A 65 -15.52 -12.85 -96.49
C ASN A 65 -15.22 -12.92 -94.99
N ARG A 66 -14.25 -13.73 -94.57
CA ARG A 66 -13.80 -13.80 -93.18
C ARG A 66 -13.20 -12.47 -92.73
N GLU A 67 -12.36 -11.86 -93.55
CA GLU A 67 -11.77 -10.54 -93.27
C GLU A 67 -12.85 -9.45 -93.17
N GLN A 68 -13.81 -9.42 -94.09
CA GLN A 68 -14.95 -8.50 -94.03
C GLN A 68 -15.81 -8.72 -92.78
N LEU A 69 -16.03 -9.98 -92.36
CA LEU A 69 -16.71 -10.29 -91.10
C LEU A 69 -15.91 -9.82 -89.87
N TRP A 70 -14.58 -9.89 -89.90
CA TRP A 70 -13.73 -9.34 -88.83
C TRP A 70 -13.82 -7.83 -88.77
N LEU A 71 -13.70 -7.14 -89.91
CA LEU A 71 -13.80 -5.68 -90.00
C LEU A 71 -15.19 -5.18 -89.53
N ALA A 72 -16.27 -5.86 -89.95
CA ALA A 72 -17.62 -5.53 -89.51
C ALA A 72 -17.84 -5.68 -88.00
N ASN A 73 -17.15 -6.64 -87.36
CA ASN A 73 -17.28 -6.93 -85.93
C ASN A 73 -16.19 -6.29 -85.05
N GLU A 74 -15.21 -5.61 -85.64
CA GLU A 74 -14.07 -5.01 -84.92
C GLU A 74 -14.55 -4.07 -83.80
N ALA A 75 -15.51 -3.19 -84.12
CA ALA A 75 -16.07 -2.25 -83.15
C ALA A 75 -16.72 -2.95 -81.93
N LEU A 76 -17.41 -4.08 -82.14
CA LEU A 76 -18.01 -4.86 -81.06
C LEU A 76 -16.93 -5.53 -80.19
N VAL A 77 -15.89 -6.08 -80.82
CA VAL A 77 -14.75 -6.68 -80.11
C VAL A 77 -14.02 -5.62 -79.28
N THR A 78 -13.75 -4.44 -79.83
CA THR A 78 -13.13 -3.32 -79.10
C THR A 78 -14.01 -2.87 -77.93
N GLN A 79 -15.33 -2.77 -78.10
CA GLN A 79 -16.26 -2.45 -77.02
C GLN A 79 -16.27 -3.53 -75.93
N LEU A 80 -16.26 -4.82 -76.30
CA LEU A 80 -16.19 -5.92 -75.36
C LEU A 80 -14.88 -5.90 -74.58
N GLN A 81 -13.75 -5.72 -75.25
CA GLN A 81 -12.44 -5.58 -74.63
C GLN A 81 -12.39 -4.38 -73.67
N ALA A 82 -12.94 -3.23 -74.07
CA ALA A 82 -13.03 -2.05 -73.22
C ALA A 82 -13.90 -2.32 -71.98
N ARG A 83 -15.03 -3.03 -72.12
CA ARG A 83 -15.89 -3.44 -70.99
C ARG A 83 -15.19 -4.40 -70.05
N VAL A 84 -14.48 -5.40 -70.57
CA VAL A 84 -13.70 -6.36 -69.77
C VAL A 84 -12.57 -5.66 -69.02
N ARG A 85 -11.78 -4.80 -69.69
CA ARG A 85 -10.75 -3.97 -69.03
C ARG A 85 -11.36 -3.10 -67.95
N GLY A 86 -12.47 -2.43 -68.24
CA GLY A 86 -13.21 -1.62 -67.28
C GLY A 86 -13.73 -2.41 -66.08
N TYR A 87 -14.24 -3.64 -66.30
CA TYR A 87 -14.67 -4.54 -65.23
C TYR A 87 -13.49 -4.97 -64.34
N LEU A 88 -12.37 -5.36 -64.93
CA LEU A 88 -11.17 -5.75 -64.18
C LEU A 88 -10.65 -4.63 -63.29
N VAL A 89 -10.61 -3.39 -63.81
CA VAL A 89 -10.21 -2.21 -63.02
C VAL A 89 -11.18 -1.94 -61.88
N ARG A 90 -12.50 -1.97 -62.13
CA ARG A 90 -13.51 -1.78 -61.08
C ARG A 90 -13.44 -2.86 -60.02
N ARG A 91 -13.18 -4.12 -60.41
CA ARG A 91 -12.99 -5.24 -59.49
C ARG A 91 -11.74 -5.06 -58.62
N ALA A 92 -10.61 -4.70 -59.22
CA ALA A 92 -9.38 -4.42 -58.48
C ALA A 92 -9.54 -3.24 -57.51
N HIS A 93 -10.23 -2.18 -57.95
CA HIS A 93 -10.56 -1.03 -57.10
C HIS A 93 -11.46 -1.44 -55.92
N ALA A 94 -12.53 -2.21 -56.17
CA ALA A 94 -13.42 -2.70 -55.13
C ALA A 94 -12.67 -3.55 -54.09
N GLN A 95 -11.81 -4.48 -54.54
CA GLN A 95 -10.98 -5.28 -53.64
C GLN A 95 -10.05 -4.42 -52.78
N ARG A 96 -9.44 -3.38 -53.36
CA ARG A 96 -8.58 -2.46 -52.60
C ARG A 96 -9.39 -1.65 -51.58
N LEU A 97 -10.58 -1.19 -51.95
CA LEU A 97 -11.46 -0.45 -51.06
C LEU A 97 -11.94 -1.32 -49.89
N ASP A 98 -12.33 -2.57 -50.15
CA ASP A 98 -12.74 -3.51 -49.11
C ASP A 98 -11.60 -3.85 -48.16
N PHE A 99 -10.38 -4.03 -48.68
CA PHE A 99 -9.19 -4.17 -47.85
C PHE A 99 -9.00 -2.95 -46.93
N LEU A 100 -9.11 -1.73 -47.46
CA LEU A 100 -8.97 -0.52 -46.65
C LEU A 100 -10.06 -0.40 -45.58
N ARG A 101 -11.30 -0.74 -45.91
CA ARG A 101 -12.43 -0.77 -44.95
C ARG A 101 -12.21 -1.79 -43.84
N GLN A 102 -11.66 -2.97 -44.15
CA GLN A 102 -11.29 -3.95 -43.13
C GLN A 102 -10.20 -3.45 -42.17
N GLN A 103 -9.28 -2.58 -42.65
CA GLN A 103 -8.21 -2.01 -41.83
C GLN A 103 -8.62 -0.76 -41.03
N GLU A 104 -9.68 -0.06 -41.42
CA GLU A 104 -10.22 1.12 -40.74
C GLU A 104 -10.36 0.98 -39.20
N PRO A 105 -10.96 -0.09 -38.64
CA PRO A 105 -11.10 -0.22 -37.18
C PRO A 105 -9.74 -0.28 -36.45
N HIS A 106 -8.70 -0.82 -37.08
CA HIS A 106 -7.36 -0.87 -36.50
C HIS A 106 -6.72 0.52 -36.46
N VAL A 107 -6.88 1.29 -37.53
CA VAL A 107 -6.41 2.70 -37.61
C VAL A 107 -7.13 3.56 -36.57
N VAL A 108 -8.45 3.40 -36.44
CA VAL A 108 -9.24 4.14 -35.43
C VAL A 108 -8.76 3.80 -34.01
N ARG A 109 -8.50 2.52 -33.70
CA ARG A 109 -7.94 2.12 -32.39
C ARG A 109 -6.56 2.76 -32.14
N LEU A 110 -5.68 2.78 -33.13
CA LEU A 110 -4.37 3.40 -33.02
C LEU A 110 -4.48 4.91 -32.80
N GLN A 111 -5.34 5.59 -33.58
CA GLN A 111 -5.61 7.02 -33.42
C GLN A 111 -6.21 7.34 -32.05
N ALA A 112 -7.15 6.54 -31.57
CA ALA A 112 -7.74 6.69 -30.24
C ALA A 112 -6.68 6.50 -29.13
N SER A 113 -5.81 5.50 -29.27
CA SER A 113 -4.70 5.26 -28.34
C SER A 113 -3.73 6.45 -28.32
N TRP A 114 -3.36 6.97 -29.48
CA TRP A 114 -2.48 8.14 -29.60
C TRP A 114 -3.11 9.42 -29.02
N LYS A 115 -4.39 9.71 -29.34
CA LYS A 115 -5.14 10.82 -28.75
C LYS A 115 -5.16 10.70 -27.22
N GLY A 116 -5.42 9.50 -26.70
CA GLY A 116 -5.39 9.21 -25.27
C GLY A 116 -4.01 9.41 -24.65
N TYR A 117 -2.93 8.97 -25.31
CA TYR A 117 -1.56 9.20 -24.87
C TYR A 117 -1.24 10.70 -24.80
N LYS A 118 -1.52 11.45 -25.87
CA LYS A 118 -1.29 12.90 -25.95
C LYS A 118 -2.00 13.64 -24.80
N GLN A 119 -3.27 13.33 -24.57
CA GLN A 119 -4.04 13.96 -23.48
C GLN A 119 -3.47 13.62 -22.10
N ARG A 120 -3.13 12.35 -21.87
CA ARG A 120 -2.51 11.92 -20.60
C ARG A 120 -1.16 12.59 -20.36
N LYS A 121 -0.35 12.78 -21.40
CA LYS A 121 0.91 13.52 -21.31
C LYS A 121 0.67 14.99 -20.93
N MET A 122 -0.19 15.69 -21.65
CA MET A 122 -0.55 17.09 -21.34
C MET A 122 -1.09 17.26 -19.91
N TYR A 123 -1.92 16.32 -19.45
CA TYR A 123 -2.42 16.33 -18.08
C TYR A 123 -1.30 16.16 -17.04
N ARG A 124 -0.38 15.21 -17.26
CA ARG A 124 0.78 15.02 -16.37
C ARG A 124 1.68 16.25 -16.35
N ASP A 125 1.94 16.84 -17.51
CA ASP A 125 2.76 18.05 -17.62
C ASP A 125 2.13 19.20 -16.83
N ARG A 126 0.81 19.41 -16.97
CA ARG A 126 0.06 20.40 -16.17
C ARG A 126 0.11 20.09 -14.68
N MET A 127 -0.05 18.82 -14.30
CA MET A 127 0.02 18.41 -12.89
C MET A 127 1.40 18.69 -12.30
N ASN A 128 2.47 18.40 -13.04
CA ASN A 128 3.84 18.67 -12.62
C ASN A 128 4.08 20.17 -12.42
N VAL A 129 3.57 21.02 -13.32
CA VAL A 129 3.64 22.49 -13.17
C VAL A 129 2.86 22.95 -11.94
N LEU A 130 1.70 22.38 -11.65
CA LEU A 130 0.96 22.73 -10.45
C LEU A 130 1.71 22.29 -9.19
N GLN A 131 2.23 21.06 -9.16
CA GLN A 131 2.98 20.49 -8.05
C GLN A 131 4.26 21.27 -7.75
N SER A 132 5.03 21.65 -8.76
CA SER A 132 6.26 22.44 -8.58
C SER A 132 5.97 23.83 -7.99
N ASN A 133 4.80 24.39 -8.28
CA ASN A 133 4.40 25.72 -7.83
C ASN A 133 3.62 25.74 -6.51
N VAL A 134 3.28 24.59 -5.90
CA VAL A 134 2.54 24.52 -4.63
C VAL A 134 3.23 25.34 -3.55
N GLY A 135 4.56 25.24 -3.43
CA GLY A 135 5.32 25.99 -2.42
C GLY A 135 5.16 27.51 -2.57
N THR A 136 5.19 28.03 -3.80
CA THR A 136 5.00 29.46 -4.09
C THR A 136 3.57 29.90 -3.77
N VAL A 137 2.57 29.09 -4.14
CA VAL A 137 1.16 29.38 -3.85
C VAL A 137 0.91 29.40 -2.34
N VAL A 138 1.44 28.43 -1.59
CA VAL A 138 1.31 28.40 -0.13
C VAL A 138 1.95 29.62 0.52
N LYS A 139 3.13 30.06 0.05
CA LYS A 139 3.77 31.30 0.52
C LYS A 139 2.93 32.54 0.23
N LEU A 140 2.35 32.64 -0.96
CA LEU A 140 1.47 33.76 -1.31
C LEU A 140 0.19 33.76 -0.45
N GLN A 141 -0.42 32.59 -0.27
CA GLN A 141 -1.60 32.42 0.57
C GLN A 141 -1.33 32.78 2.04
N SER A 142 -0.18 32.36 2.59
CA SER A 142 0.18 32.70 3.97
C SER A 142 0.43 34.19 4.14
N PHE A 143 1.05 34.84 3.15
CA PHE A 143 1.23 36.30 3.14
C PHE A 143 -0.10 37.04 3.11
N VAL A 144 -1.04 36.65 2.25
CA VAL A 144 -2.37 37.28 2.18
C VAL A 144 -3.16 37.06 3.47
N LYS A 145 -3.10 35.85 4.05
CA LYS A 145 -3.73 35.55 5.36
C LYS A 145 -3.16 36.43 6.47
N MET A 146 -1.84 36.58 6.52
CA MET A 146 -1.16 37.46 7.47
C MET A 146 -1.57 38.92 7.28
N TRP A 147 -1.58 39.41 6.04
CA TRP A 147 -1.97 40.79 5.73
C TRP A 147 -3.41 41.08 6.18
N ARG A 148 -4.35 40.18 5.90
CA ARG A 148 -5.75 40.31 6.35
C ARG A 148 -5.87 40.33 7.87
N ALA A 149 -5.13 39.46 8.56
CA ALA A 149 -5.10 39.42 10.03
C ALA A 149 -4.52 40.71 10.61
N LYS A 150 -3.42 41.21 10.05
CA LYS A 150 -2.77 42.46 10.45
C LYS A 150 -3.68 43.66 10.24
N SER A 151 -4.37 43.74 9.11
CA SER A 151 -5.35 44.79 8.81
C SER A 151 -6.47 44.82 9.85
N LYS A 152 -7.07 43.66 10.16
CA LYS A 152 -8.12 43.55 11.20
C LYS A 152 -7.62 43.94 12.60
N TYR A 153 -6.40 43.54 12.96
CA TYR A 153 -5.80 43.91 14.24
C TYR A 153 -5.56 45.43 14.33
N SER A 154 -4.97 46.03 13.30
CA SER A 154 -4.74 47.48 13.24
C SER A 154 -6.03 48.27 13.33
N GLN A 155 -7.09 47.83 12.63
CA GLN A 155 -8.41 48.46 12.73
C GLN A 155 -8.97 48.42 14.15
N ARG A 156 -8.84 47.27 14.84
CA ARG A 156 -9.28 47.13 16.24
C ARG A 156 -8.44 47.97 17.19
N LEU A 157 -7.13 48.03 16.99
CA LEU A 157 -6.24 48.86 17.79
C LEU A 157 -6.60 50.35 17.62
N GLN A 158 -6.88 50.77 16.39
CA GLN A 158 -7.31 52.13 16.10
C GLN A 158 -8.64 52.44 16.81
N TYR A 159 -9.63 51.55 16.71
CA TYR A 159 -10.89 51.68 17.43
C TYR A 159 -10.69 51.91 18.94
N PHE A 160 -9.80 51.16 19.59
CA PHE A 160 -9.54 51.35 21.02
C PHE A 160 -8.79 52.64 21.33
N LYS A 161 -7.88 53.08 20.46
CA LYS A 161 -7.21 54.38 20.60
C LYS A 161 -8.19 55.53 20.48
N ASP A 162 -9.08 55.47 19.49
CA ASP A 162 -10.08 56.52 19.26
C ASP A 162 -11.06 56.62 20.46
N HIS A 163 -11.35 55.51 21.13
CA HIS A 163 -12.27 55.45 22.29
C HIS A 163 -11.55 55.40 23.66
N GLU A 164 -10.26 55.74 23.73
CA GLU A 164 -9.47 55.64 24.97
C GLU A 164 -10.13 56.40 26.13
N LYS A 165 -10.62 57.61 25.87
CA LYS A 165 -11.28 58.46 26.88
C LYS A 165 -12.53 57.80 27.46
N ASP A 166 -13.34 57.15 26.65
CA ASP A 166 -14.57 56.48 27.10
C ASP A 166 -14.25 55.20 27.87
N ILE A 167 -13.23 54.46 27.44
CA ILE A 167 -12.72 53.28 28.15
C ILE A 167 -12.23 53.69 29.54
N VAL A 168 -11.46 54.78 29.67
CA VAL A 168 -10.98 55.28 30.96
C VAL A 168 -12.14 55.66 31.87
N LYS A 169 -13.19 56.32 31.34
CA LYS A 169 -14.40 56.63 32.11
C LYS A 169 -15.09 55.37 32.63
N ILE A 170 -15.29 54.36 31.79
CA ILE A 170 -15.90 53.08 32.17
C ILE A 170 -15.02 52.36 33.20
N GLN A 171 -13.70 52.31 33.01
CA GLN A 171 -12.77 51.70 33.95
C GLN A 171 -12.78 52.42 35.31
N ALA A 172 -12.80 53.75 35.31
CA ALA A 172 -12.88 54.54 36.53
C ALA A 172 -14.20 54.27 37.26
N PHE A 173 -15.32 54.22 36.55
CA PHE A 173 -16.62 53.86 37.10
C PHE A 173 -16.63 52.45 37.72
N LEU A 174 -16.10 51.44 37.02
CA LEU A 174 -16.01 50.07 37.52
C LEU A 174 -15.07 49.96 38.73
N LYS A 175 -13.93 50.65 38.71
CA LYS A 175 -13.01 50.71 39.85
C LYS A 175 -13.68 51.33 41.07
N ALA A 176 -14.38 52.45 40.88
CA ALA A 176 -15.11 53.12 41.95
C ALA A 176 -16.24 52.25 42.50
N ASN A 177 -16.98 51.54 41.64
CA ASN A 177 -18.04 50.63 42.08
C ASN A 177 -17.48 49.45 42.87
N LYS A 178 -16.39 48.84 42.40
CA LYS A 178 -15.71 47.77 43.11
C LYS A 178 -15.18 48.21 44.47
N ALA A 179 -14.59 49.41 44.55
CA ALA A 179 -14.13 49.98 45.82
C ALA A 179 -15.30 50.21 46.79
N ARG A 180 -16.48 50.64 46.30
CA ARG A 180 -17.70 50.78 47.11
C ARG A 180 -18.24 49.43 47.59
N ASP A 181 -18.24 48.42 46.74
CA ASP A 181 -18.67 47.06 47.12
C ASP A 181 -17.72 46.44 48.14
N ASP A 182 -16.40 46.61 47.95
CA ASP A 182 -15.38 46.20 48.91
C ASP A 182 -15.59 46.91 50.26
N TYR A 183 -15.88 48.22 50.26
CA TYR A 183 -16.18 48.97 51.49
C TYR A 183 -17.48 48.51 52.17
N ARG A 184 -18.57 48.32 51.40
CA ARG A 184 -19.85 47.81 51.92
C ARG A 184 -19.71 46.42 52.54
N THR A 185 -18.87 45.57 51.93
CA THR A 185 -18.59 44.24 52.44
C THR A 185 -17.80 44.31 53.75
N LEU A 186 -16.85 45.25 53.88
CA LEU A 186 -16.13 45.47 55.13
C LEU A 186 -17.04 45.95 56.27
N THR A 187 -17.96 46.89 56.00
CA THR A 187 -18.80 47.49 57.05
C THR A 187 -20.07 46.70 57.36
N GLY A 188 -20.55 45.88 56.41
CA GLY A 188 -21.86 45.21 56.51
C GLY A 188 -21.80 43.70 56.72
N ALA A 189 -20.65 43.04 56.47
CA ALA A 189 -20.53 41.61 56.67
C ALA A 189 -20.02 41.31 58.09
N GLN A 190 -20.59 40.29 58.73
CA GLN A 190 -20.10 39.76 60.01
C GLN A 190 -18.68 39.19 59.90
N ASP A 191 -18.36 38.56 58.76
CA ASP A 191 -17.04 37.98 58.45
C ASP A 191 -16.53 38.46 57.06
N PRO A 192 -15.86 39.61 56.97
CA PRO A 192 -15.36 40.13 55.70
C PRO A 192 -14.16 39.30 55.16
N PRO A 193 -14.05 39.09 53.84
CA PRO A 193 -12.93 38.36 53.25
C PRO A 193 -11.59 39.07 53.51
N LEU A 194 -10.55 38.30 53.87
CA LEU A 194 -9.19 38.81 54.13
C LEU A 194 -8.61 39.71 53.02
N SER A 195 -9.02 39.49 51.77
CA SER A 195 -8.58 40.31 50.62
C SER A 195 -9.14 41.72 50.63
N VAL A 196 -10.36 41.89 51.16
CA VAL A 196 -11.04 43.17 51.34
C VAL A 196 -10.47 43.86 52.57
N VAL A 197 -10.36 43.14 53.70
CA VAL A 197 -9.77 43.65 54.94
C VAL A 197 -8.36 44.18 54.69
N ARG A 198 -7.49 43.44 54.00
CA ARG A 198 -6.12 43.87 53.66
C ARG A 198 -6.05 45.23 52.95
N LYS A 199 -7.01 45.54 52.08
CA LYS A 199 -7.04 46.84 51.37
C LYS A 199 -7.32 48.00 52.31
N PHE A 200 -8.09 47.75 53.37
CA PHE A 200 -8.51 48.74 54.36
C PHE A 200 -7.83 48.56 55.73
N VAL A 201 -6.83 47.67 55.85
CA VAL A 201 -6.07 47.42 57.10
C VAL A 201 -5.49 48.71 57.67
N HIS A 202 -5.02 49.61 56.81
CA HIS A 202 -4.46 50.90 57.23
C HIS A 202 -5.50 51.86 57.85
N LEU A 203 -6.80 51.57 57.70
CA LEU A 203 -7.91 52.35 58.26
C LEU A 203 -8.52 51.67 59.51
N LEU A 204 -8.10 50.45 59.83
CA LEU A 204 -8.51 49.75 61.04
C LEU A 204 -7.51 50.11 62.14
N GLU A 205 -7.97 50.73 63.22
CA GLU A 205 -7.15 50.99 64.42
C GLU A 205 -6.68 49.65 65.01
N GLN A 206 -5.40 49.55 65.37
CA GLN A 206 -4.87 48.38 66.08
C GLN A 206 -5.58 48.25 67.43
N SER A 207 -6.39 47.20 67.57
CA SER A 207 -7.09 46.91 68.81
C SER A 207 -6.10 46.31 69.83
N SER A 208 -6.34 46.54 71.13
CA SER A 208 -5.62 45.83 72.19
C SER A 208 -5.85 44.30 72.13
N LEU A 209 -6.93 43.86 71.47
CA LEU A 209 -7.19 42.45 71.16
C LEU A 209 -6.20 41.89 70.14
N ASP A 210 -5.85 42.64 69.08
CA ASP A 210 -4.91 42.19 68.04
C ASP A 210 -3.51 41.94 68.63
N LEU A 211 -3.11 42.76 69.59
CA LEU A 211 -1.85 42.60 70.32
C LEU A 211 -1.83 41.30 71.14
N LEU A 212 -2.95 40.95 71.78
CA LEU A 212 -3.08 39.70 72.52
C LEU A 212 -3.06 38.48 71.59
N GLU A 213 -3.73 38.56 70.43
CA GLU A 213 -3.70 37.50 69.44
C GLU A 213 -2.30 37.32 68.82
N GLU A 214 -1.58 38.41 68.55
CA GLU A 214 -0.20 38.35 68.06
C GLU A 214 0.75 37.77 69.11
N GLN A 215 0.53 38.10 70.39
CA GLN A 215 1.24 37.49 71.52
C GLN A 215 0.97 35.97 71.60
N GLU A 216 -0.27 35.54 71.39
CA GLU A 216 -0.66 34.13 71.38
C GLU A 216 -0.07 33.37 70.18
N VAL A 217 -0.08 33.96 68.99
CA VAL A 217 0.58 33.38 67.79
C VAL A 217 2.08 33.20 68.03
N THR A 218 2.71 34.16 68.72
CA THR A 218 4.12 34.07 69.09
C THR A 218 4.37 32.97 70.10
N ARG A 219 3.52 32.85 71.13
CA ARG A 219 3.55 31.76 72.12
C ARG A 219 3.40 30.38 71.46
N LEU A 220 2.45 30.25 70.54
CA LEU A 220 2.21 29.02 69.78
C LEU A 220 3.40 28.67 68.87
N ARG A 221 4.05 29.66 68.26
CA ARG A 221 5.29 29.43 67.49
C ARG A 221 6.41 28.90 68.39
N GLU A 222 6.59 29.46 69.58
CA GLU A 222 7.56 28.94 70.55
C GLU A 222 7.23 27.50 70.96
N GLU A 223 5.95 27.20 71.20
CA GLU A 223 5.51 25.84 71.50
C GLU A 223 5.79 24.87 70.34
N VAL A 224 5.51 25.26 69.10
CA VAL A 224 5.84 24.45 67.92
C VAL A 224 7.34 24.23 67.80
N VAL A 225 8.17 25.26 68.00
CA VAL A 225 9.63 25.13 67.95
C VAL A 225 10.15 24.19 69.03
N THR A 226 9.62 24.28 70.25
CA THR A 226 10.01 23.37 71.35
C THR A 226 9.59 21.93 71.06
N LYS A 227 8.38 21.71 70.53
CA LYS A 227 7.92 20.38 70.08
C LYS A 227 8.76 19.82 68.94
N ILE A 228 9.14 20.64 67.95
CA ILE A 228 10.05 20.21 66.86
C ILE A 228 11.41 19.78 67.45
N ARG A 229 11.97 20.56 68.37
CA ARG A 229 13.24 20.22 69.04
C ARG A 229 13.12 18.91 69.83
N SER A 230 12.00 18.70 70.53
CA SER A 230 11.70 17.45 71.24
C SER A 230 11.57 16.26 70.29
N ASN A 231 10.84 16.40 69.17
CA ASN A 231 10.73 15.36 68.15
C ASN A 231 12.10 15.01 67.54
N GLN A 232 12.92 16.00 67.20
CA GLN A 232 14.28 15.76 66.70
C GLN A 232 15.17 15.03 67.72
N GLN A 233 14.99 15.32 69.01
CA GLN A 233 15.70 14.59 70.06
C GLN A 233 15.20 13.14 70.15
N MET A 234 13.88 12.91 70.13
CA MET A 234 13.31 11.56 70.11
C MET A 234 13.73 10.76 68.88
N GLU A 235 13.86 11.38 67.71
CA GLU A 235 14.40 10.72 66.52
C GLU A 235 15.87 10.31 66.72
N LYS A 236 16.70 11.14 67.35
CA LYS A 236 18.08 10.78 67.70
C LYS A 236 18.12 9.62 68.70
N ASP A 237 17.25 9.64 69.70
CA ASP A 237 17.19 8.60 70.74
C ASP A 237 16.68 7.27 70.16
N LEU A 238 15.68 7.29 69.28
CA LEU A 238 15.23 6.12 68.51
C LEU A 238 16.34 5.59 67.61
N ASN A 239 17.08 6.46 66.92
CA ASN A 239 18.24 6.04 66.11
C ASN A 239 19.32 5.36 66.97
N LEU A 240 19.59 5.86 68.18
CA LEU A 240 20.51 5.21 69.12
C LEU A 240 19.97 3.86 69.59
N MET A 241 18.67 3.78 69.85
CA MET A 241 18.00 2.55 70.27
C MET A 241 18.02 1.49 69.16
N ASP A 242 17.76 1.86 67.91
CA ASP A 242 17.90 0.99 66.73
C ASP A 242 19.32 0.44 66.57
N ILE A 243 20.34 1.29 66.79
CA ILE A 243 21.75 0.87 66.77
C ILE A 243 22.00 -0.18 67.87
N LYS A 244 21.50 0.07 69.09
CA LYS A 244 21.62 -0.87 70.21
C LYS A 244 20.88 -2.18 69.92
N ILE A 245 19.64 -2.15 69.44
CA ILE A 245 18.84 -3.33 69.08
C ILE A 245 19.56 -4.13 68.00
N GLY A 246 20.02 -3.48 66.93
CA GLY A 246 20.70 -4.20 65.87
C GLY A 246 22.04 -4.79 66.31
N LEU A 247 22.81 -4.11 67.18
CA LEU A 247 24.01 -4.68 67.78
C LEU A 247 23.68 -5.90 68.66
N LEU A 248 22.62 -5.84 69.45
CA LEU A 248 22.14 -6.97 70.25
C LEU A 248 21.70 -8.15 69.38
N VAL A 249 20.97 -7.90 68.29
CA VAL A 249 20.59 -8.93 67.31
C VAL A 249 21.82 -9.54 66.66
N LYS A 250 22.80 -8.73 66.24
CA LYS A 250 24.07 -9.20 65.69
C LYS A 250 24.84 -10.05 66.69
N ASN A 251 24.93 -9.62 67.95
CA ASN A 251 25.60 -10.35 69.02
C ASN A 251 24.90 -11.68 69.35
N ARG A 252 23.56 -11.71 69.32
CA ARG A 252 22.77 -12.93 69.49
C ARG A 252 22.98 -13.91 68.33
N ILE A 253 22.98 -13.42 67.09
CA ILE A 253 23.25 -14.24 65.90
C ILE A 253 24.68 -14.79 65.94
N THR A 254 25.69 -13.98 66.30
CA THR A 254 27.08 -14.47 66.41
C THR A 254 27.23 -15.53 67.49
N LEU A 255 26.56 -15.41 68.64
CA LEU A 255 26.56 -16.46 69.66
C LEU A 255 25.85 -17.72 69.17
N GLN A 256 24.76 -17.59 68.43
CA GLN A 256 24.02 -18.72 67.85
C GLN A 256 24.82 -19.42 66.74
N ASP A 257 25.58 -18.67 65.95
CA ASP A 257 26.49 -19.17 64.93
C ASP A 257 27.74 -19.84 65.55
N VAL A 258 28.24 -19.33 66.67
CA VAL A 258 29.31 -20.00 67.44
C VAL A 258 28.81 -21.31 68.07
N VAL A 259 27.57 -21.33 68.58
CA VAL A 259 26.93 -22.55 69.10
C VAL A 259 26.59 -23.56 67.98
N SER A 260 26.29 -23.09 66.77
CA SER A 260 26.08 -23.98 65.62
C SER A 260 27.40 -24.47 65.03
N HIS A 261 28.46 -23.66 65.03
CA HIS A 261 29.82 -24.06 64.66
C HIS A 261 30.44 -25.02 65.68
N SER A 262 30.22 -24.84 66.99
CA SER A 262 30.70 -25.79 68.00
C SER A 262 30.05 -27.17 67.84
N LYS A 263 28.78 -27.23 67.40
CA LYS A 263 28.12 -28.49 67.00
C LYS A 263 28.58 -29.04 65.66
N LYS A 264 29.16 -28.22 64.76
CA LYS A 264 29.69 -28.65 63.45
C LYS A 264 31.16 -29.06 63.46
N LEU A 265 31.92 -28.73 64.51
CA LEU A 265 33.34 -29.11 64.64
C LEU A 265 33.56 -30.62 64.89
N THR A 266 32.50 -31.43 65.02
CA THR A 266 32.58 -32.89 65.16
C THR A 266 32.51 -33.68 63.85
N VAL A 267 32.44 -33.05 62.66
CA VAL A 267 32.45 -33.79 61.37
C VAL A 267 33.36 -33.09 60.34
N LYS A 268 34.35 -33.84 59.81
CA LYS A 268 35.44 -33.35 58.94
C LYS A 268 35.01 -33.01 57.49
N LYS A 269 35.69 -31.97 56.98
CA LYS A 269 36.13 -31.64 55.59
C LYS A 269 35.10 -31.57 54.45
N SER A 270 35.01 -30.40 53.80
CA SER A 270 35.63 -30.17 52.47
C SER A 270 35.56 -28.70 52.04
N LYS A 271 36.54 -28.32 51.20
CA LYS A 271 36.79 -27.05 50.49
C LYS A 271 35.56 -26.18 50.21
N GLU A 272 35.62 -24.93 50.66
CA GLU A 272 35.29 -23.71 49.88
C GLU A 272 35.59 -22.49 50.77
N GLU A 273 36.85 -22.05 50.76
CA GLU A 273 37.17 -20.67 51.08
C GLU A 273 37.11 -19.85 49.79
N LEU A 274 36.66 -18.59 49.94
CA LEU A 274 36.65 -17.45 49.01
C LEU A 274 35.25 -17.02 48.56
N ALA A 275 34.58 -16.22 49.40
CA ALA A 275 33.69 -15.09 49.03
C ALA A 275 32.68 -14.69 50.14
N ALA A 276 33.06 -14.73 51.42
CA ALA A 276 32.23 -14.18 52.50
C ALA A 276 32.64 -12.74 52.91
N GLY A 277 33.52 -12.11 52.13
CA GLY A 277 33.72 -10.67 52.20
C GLY A 277 32.52 -9.95 51.59
N ASP A 278 31.86 -9.11 52.38
CA ASP A 278 30.98 -8.02 51.93
C ASP A 278 29.50 -8.31 51.60
N ARG A 279 28.93 -9.45 52.04
CA ARG A 279 27.46 -9.67 51.95
C ARG A 279 26.61 -8.87 52.96
N GLN A 280 27.21 -7.96 53.74
CA GLN A 280 26.46 -7.03 54.58
C GLN A 280 26.35 -5.69 53.85
N GLY A 281 25.30 -5.57 53.02
CA GLY A 281 24.94 -4.32 52.36
C GLY A 281 24.78 -3.14 53.34
N ILE A 282 24.42 -1.97 52.81
CA ILE A 282 24.33 -0.66 53.52
C ILE A 282 23.46 -0.70 54.81
N LYS A 283 22.71 -1.79 55.04
CA LYS A 283 22.00 -2.11 56.29
C LYS A 283 22.88 -2.49 57.49
N ALA A 284 24.20 -2.58 57.35
CA ALA A 284 25.09 -2.87 58.48
C ALA A 284 25.12 -1.71 59.50
N LEU A 285 25.12 -2.06 60.79
CA LEU A 285 24.98 -1.17 61.97
C LEU A 285 26.21 -0.30 62.25
N SER A 286 26.66 0.47 61.26
CA SER A 286 27.72 1.47 61.41
C SER A 286 27.16 2.88 61.21
N LYS A 287 27.61 3.82 62.04
CA LYS A 287 27.21 5.24 62.01
C LYS A 287 27.42 5.86 60.61
N ASP A 288 28.49 5.50 59.92
CA ASP A 288 28.80 6.02 58.58
C ASP A 288 27.93 5.41 57.48
N LYS A 289 27.59 4.12 57.59
CA LYS A 289 26.67 3.47 56.64
C LYS A 289 25.24 4.00 56.78
N ARG A 290 24.81 4.36 58.00
CA ARG A 290 23.49 4.97 58.26
C ARG A 290 23.42 6.42 57.75
N LYS A 291 24.45 7.24 57.98
CA LYS A 291 24.57 8.57 57.35
C LYS A 291 24.49 8.48 55.82
N LYS A 292 25.14 7.48 55.22
CA LYS A 292 25.06 7.23 53.78
C LYS A 292 23.64 6.84 53.34
N LEU A 293 22.92 6.07 54.15
CA LEU A 293 21.53 5.71 53.90
C LEU A 293 20.58 6.92 54.00
N GLU A 294 20.74 7.78 55.00
CA GLU A 294 20.02 9.05 55.13
C GLU A 294 20.29 9.97 53.92
N ALA A 295 21.55 10.08 53.49
CA ALA A 295 21.90 10.85 52.30
C ALA A 295 21.21 10.30 51.03
N TYR A 296 21.14 8.97 50.87
CA TYR A 296 20.39 8.35 49.77
C TYR A 296 18.88 8.58 49.91
N GLN A 297 18.32 8.58 51.12
CA GLN A 297 16.90 8.93 51.32
C GLN A 297 16.61 10.35 50.88
N HIS A 298 17.45 11.32 51.25
CA HIS A 298 17.33 12.70 50.78
C HIS A 298 17.46 12.81 49.26
N LEU A 299 18.38 12.06 48.65
CA LEU A 299 18.51 12.00 47.19
C LEU A 299 17.26 11.42 46.52
N PHE A 300 16.71 10.31 47.04
CA PHE A 300 15.50 9.70 46.49
C PHE A 300 14.29 10.62 46.65
N TYR A 301 14.19 11.32 47.78
CA TYR A 301 13.17 12.35 47.98
C TYR A 301 13.26 13.47 46.93
N LEU A 302 14.48 13.93 46.62
CA LEU A 302 14.71 14.90 45.56
C LEU A 302 14.30 14.36 44.18
N LEU A 303 14.65 13.11 43.86
CA LEU A 303 14.29 12.46 42.60
C LEU A 303 12.77 12.23 42.47
N GLN A 304 12.07 11.97 43.57
CA GLN A 304 10.61 11.83 43.59
C GLN A 304 9.89 13.17 43.40
N THR A 305 10.39 14.23 44.02
CA THR A 305 9.75 15.56 43.99
C THR A 305 10.01 16.32 42.69
N ASN A 306 11.20 16.16 42.11
CA ASN A 306 11.63 16.81 40.87
C ASN A 306 11.71 15.80 39.71
N PRO A 307 10.66 15.70 38.87
CA PRO A 307 10.57 14.67 37.83
C PRO A 307 11.56 14.87 36.67
N SER A 308 12.12 16.07 36.52
CA SER A 308 13.04 16.42 35.42
C SER A 308 14.30 15.55 35.39
N TYR A 309 14.82 15.15 36.55
CA TYR A 309 16.03 14.32 36.64
C TYR A 309 15.78 12.92 36.08
N LEU A 310 14.71 12.27 36.56
CA LEU A 310 14.35 10.93 36.11
C LEU A 310 13.85 10.94 34.67
N ALA A 311 13.12 11.97 34.22
CA ALA A 311 12.68 12.10 32.83
C ALA A 311 13.89 12.14 31.86
N LYS A 312 14.91 12.94 32.17
CA LYS A 312 16.16 12.97 31.39
C LYS A 312 16.91 11.64 31.45
N LEU A 313 16.93 10.99 32.61
CA LEU A 313 17.56 9.67 32.78
C LEU A 313 16.89 8.62 31.89
N ILE A 314 15.55 8.55 31.91
CA ILE A 314 14.76 7.64 31.08
C ILE A 314 15.07 7.85 29.60
N PHE A 315 15.28 9.10 29.18
CA PHE A 315 15.59 9.42 27.79
C PHE A 315 16.96 8.93 27.33
N GLN A 316 17.97 8.99 28.20
CA GLN A 316 19.35 8.57 27.91
C GLN A 316 19.52 7.04 27.88
N MET A 317 18.48 6.29 28.25
CA MET A 317 18.57 4.83 28.27
C MET A 317 18.59 4.24 26.85
N PRO A 318 19.45 3.23 26.61
CA PRO A 318 19.51 2.54 25.32
C PRO A 318 18.16 1.87 25.03
N GLN A 319 17.71 2.01 23.77
CA GLN A 319 16.44 1.46 23.27
C GLN A 319 16.55 -0.06 23.04
N ASN A 320 16.82 -0.80 24.10
CA ASN A 320 16.80 -2.26 24.08
C ASN A 320 15.35 -2.77 24.06
N LYS A 321 15.14 -4.02 23.62
CA LYS A 321 13.81 -4.64 23.52
C LYS A 321 13.02 -4.68 24.85
N SER A 322 13.66 -4.44 25.99
CA SER A 322 13.08 -4.59 27.33
C SER A 322 13.29 -3.33 28.19
N THR A 323 12.21 -2.75 28.70
CA THR A 323 12.20 -1.67 29.70
C THR A 323 12.25 -2.19 31.15
N LYS A 324 12.29 -3.52 31.35
CA LYS A 324 12.16 -4.16 32.68
C LYS A 324 13.10 -3.62 33.75
N PHE A 325 14.33 -3.27 33.37
CA PHE A 325 15.29 -2.71 34.33
C PHE A 325 14.83 -1.35 34.84
N MET A 326 14.43 -0.45 33.93
CA MET A 326 13.94 0.88 34.29
C MET A 326 12.61 0.82 35.01
N ASP A 327 11.72 -0.09 34.61
CA ASP A 327 10.46 -0.34 35.32
C ASP A 327 10.75 -0.68 36.80
N THR A 328 11.65 -1.62 37.06
CA THR A 328 12.02 -2.00 38.43
C THR A 328 12.62 -0.82 39.21
N VAL A 329 13.54 -0.07 38.61
CA VAL A 329 14.18 1.07 39.30
C VAL A 329 13.17 2.16 39.62
N ILE A 330 12.39 2.61 38.63
CA ILE A 330 11.41 3.69 38.81
C ILE A 330 10.29 3.23 39.76
N PHE A 331 9.71 2.04 39.58
CA PHE A 331 8.64 1.58 40.46
C PHE A 331 9.13 1.34 41.89
N THR A 332 10.36 0.87 42.09
CA THR A 332 10.93 0.76 43.44
C THR A 332 11.15 2.13 44.08
N LEU A 333 11.62 3.13 43.32
CA LEU A 333 11.79 4.50 43.83
C LEU A 333 10.46 5.13 44.26
N TYR A 334 9.36 4.83 43.60
CA TYR A 334 8.02 5.33 43.94
C TYR A 334 7.19 4.32 44.74
N ASN A 335 7.82 3.31 45.33
CA ASN A 335 7.16 2.28 46.13
C ASN A 335 5.90 1.68 45.48
N TYR A 336 5.97 1.43 44.17
CA TYR A 336 4.87 0.92 43.34
C TYR A 336 3.56 1.74 43.45
N ALA A 337 3.67 3.03 43.77
CA ALA A 337 2.54 3.93 43.98
C ALA A 337 1.53 3.40 45.02
N SER A 338 2.03 2.81 46.12
CA SER A 338 1.15 2.32 47.19
C SER A 338 0.36 3.44 47.86
N ASN A 339 0.96 4.63 47.98
CA ASN A 339 0.33 5.81 48.59
C ASN A 339 -0.12 6.82 47.53
N GLN A 340 -1.19 7.57 47.80
CA GLN A 340 -1.72 8.60 46.89
C GLN A 340 -0.68 9.68 46.55
N ARG A 341 0.19 10.03 47.49
CA ARG A 341 1.32 10.95 47.27
C ARG A 341 2.30 10.40 46.23
N GLU A 342 2.73 9.15 46.39
CA GLU A 342 3.70 8.51 45.50
C GLU A 342 3.09 8.27 44.12
N GLU A 343 1.80 7.92 44.06
CA GLU A 343 1.03 7.84 42.82
C GLU A 343 1.00 9.17 42.08
N TYR A 344 0.67 10.27 42.77
CA TYR A 344 0.64 11.60 42.16
C TYR A 344 2.01 11.98 41.60
N LEU A 345 3.09 11.74 42.36
CA LEU A 345 4.44 12.06 41.91
C LEU A 345 4.89 11.18 40.74
N LEU A 346 4.53 9.89 40.72
CA LEU A 346 4.81 8.99 39.61
C LEU A 346 4.06 9.40 38.34
N LEU A 347 2.78 9.78 38.45
CA LEU A 347 2.01 10.33 37.33
C LEU A 347 2.60 11.63 36.81
N LYS A 348 3.10 12.50 37.71
CA LYS A 348 3.81 13.72 37.33
C LYS A 348 5.11 13.41 36.58
N LEU A 349 5.83 12.36 36.98
CA LEU A 349 7.00 11.87 36.24
C LEU A 349 6.61 11.38 34.84
N PHE A 350 5.58 10.54 34.71
CA PHE A 350 5.12 10.06 33.41
C PHE A 350 4.69 11.19 32.48
N LYS A 351 3.95 12.18 32.99
CA LYS A 351 3.59 13.37 32.22
C LYS A 351 4.83 14.09 31.70
N THR A 352 5.78 14.40 32.58
CA THR A 352 6.99 15.14 32.21
C THR A 352 7.84 14.35 31.22
N ALA A 353 7.97 13.03 31.42
CA ALA A 353 8.74 12.16 30.53
C ALA A 353 8.08 11.99 29.16
N LEU A 354 6.74 11.88 29.08
CA LEU A 354 6.01 11.83 27.82
C LEU A 354 6.11 13.15 27.04
N GLU A 355 5.99 14.29 27.72
CA GLU A 355 6.16 15.61 27.09
C GLU A 355 7.55 15.75 26.44
N GLU A 356 8.60 15.28 27.11
CA GLU A 356 9.97 15.28 26.57
C GLU A 356 10.16 14.26 25.44
N GLU A 357 9.55 13.06 25.53
CA GLU A 357 9.60 12.04 24.48
C GLU A 357 8.90 12.52 23.20
N ILE A 358 7.72 13.13 23.32
CA ILE A 358 6.97 13.66 22.17
C ILE A 358 7.72 14.82 21.51
N LYS A 359 8.27 15.76 22.30
CA LYS A 359 8.98 16.91 21.74
C LYS A 359 10.26 16.54 20.98
N SER A 360 10.95 15.47 21.40
CA SER A 360 12.32 15.21 20.95
C SER A 360 12.48 13.96 20.08
N LYS A 361 11.55 13.00 20.12
CA LYS A 361 11.65 11.72 19.38
C LYS A 361 10.53 11.47 18.37
N VAL A 362 9.43 12.24 18.41
CA VAL A 362 8.28 12.00 17.55
C VAL A 362 8.25 13.04 16.44
N ASP A 363 8.77 12.68 15.26
CA ASP A 363 8.69 13.52 14.06
C ASP A 363 7.33 13.35 13.37
N GLN A 364 6.81 12.13 13.31
CA GLN A 364 5.46 11.83 12.81
C GLN A 364 4.61 11.09 13.84
N ILE A 365 3.30 11.36 13.83
CA ILE A 365 2.34 10.73 14.76
C ILE A 365 2.33 9.20 14.63
N GLN A 366 2.62 8.68 13.43
CA GLN A 366 2.69 7.24 13.18
C GLN A 366 3.82 6.55 13.95
N ASP A 367 4.91 7.27 14.25
CA ASP A 367 6.05 6.74 14.99
C ASP A 367 5.68 6.37 16.44
N ILE A 368 4.61 6.95 16.98
CA ILE A 368 4.08 6.57 18.30
C ILE A 368 3.51 5.16 18.28
N VAL A 369 2.83 4.78 17.18
CA VAL A 369 2.13 3.49 17.05
C VAL A 369 3.08 2.40 16.55
N THR A 370 3.91 2.73 15.56
CA THR A 370 4.85 1.77 14.93
C THR A 370 6.16 1.65 15.71
N GLY A 371 6.52 2.69 16.47
CA GLY A 371 7.76 2.73 17.23
C GLY A 371 7.74 1.91 18.52
N ASN A 372 8.86 1.98 19.25
CA ASN A 372 9.01 1.40 20.58
C ASN A 372 9.18 2.50 21.65
N PRO A 373 8.19 3.39 21.83
CA PRO A 373 8.28 4.48 22.81
C PRO A 373 8.51 3.93 24.22
N THR A 374 9.56 4.42 24.87
CA THR A 374 10.00 3.87 26.17
C THR A 374 8.99 4.25 27.24
N VAL A 375 8.55 5.51 27.28
CA VAL A 375 7.68 6.00 28.36
C VAL A 375 6.29 5.38 28.26
N ILE A 376 5.75 5.24 27.05
CA ILE A 376 4.45 4.56 26.82
C ILE A 376 4.52 3.10 27.30
N LYS A 377 5.60 2.37 27.00
CA LYS A 377 5.77 1.00 27.51
C LYS A 377 5.82 0.94 29.04
N MET A 378 6.52 1.86 29.69
CA MET A 378 6.55 1.93 31.15
C MET A 378 5.17 2.25 31.73
N VAL A 379 4.39 3.14 31.11
CA VAL A 379 3.01 3.46 31.53
C VAL A 379 2.10 2.24 31.38
N VAL A 380 2.21 1.49 30.27
CA VAL A 380 1.47 0.23 30.10
C VAL A 380 1.91 -0.81 31.13
N SER A 381 3.21 -0.90 31.43
CA SER A 381 3.76 -1.78 32.47
C SER A 381 3.20 -1.46 33.85
N PHE A 382 3.09 -0.17 34.19
CA PHE A 382 2.45 0.29 35.43
C PHE A 382 0.97 -0.12 35.52
N ASN A 383 0.23 0.05 34.42
CA ASN A 383 -1.18 -0.37 34.34
C ASN A 383 -1.37 -1.89 34.33
N ARG A 384 -0.32 -2.68 34.03
CA ARG A 384 -0.35 -4.14 34.21
C ARG A 384 -0.20 -4.59 35.67
N GLY A 385 0.10 -3.67 36.58
CA GLY A 385 0.12 -3.94 38.02
C GLY A 385 -1.26 -4.26 38.61
N ALA A 386 -1.31 -4.47 39.92
CA ALA A 386 -2.50 -4.96 40.62
C ALA A 386 -3.78 -4.12 40.37
N ARG A 387 -3.68 -2.79 40.30
CA ARG A 387 -4.83 -1.91 40.06
C ARG A 387 -5.41 -2.05 38.65
N GLY A 388 -4.59 -1.92 37.60
CA GLY A 388 -5.10 -1.97 36.23
C GLY A 388 -5.47 -3.37 35.76
N HIS A 389 -4.82 -4.42 36.30
CA HIS A 389 -5.25 -5.80 36.06
C HIS A 389 -6.68 -6.06 36.56
N ASN A 390 -7.04 -5.54 37.74
CA ASN A 390 -8.38 -5.70 38.30
C ASN A 390 -9.44 -5.00 37.43
N THR A 391 -9.17 -3.78 36.94
CA THR A 391 -10.08 -3.06 36.04
C THR A 391 -10.25 -3.77 34.70
N LEU A 392 -9.16 -4.20 34.06
CA LEU A 392 -9.22 -4.95 32.80
C LEU A 392 -9.97 -6.27 32.98
N ARG A 393 -9.75 -6.97 34.09
CA ARG A 393 -10.49 -8.19 34.42
C ARG A 393 -11.98 -7.90 34.59
N GLN A 394 -12.37 -6.86 35.31
CA GLN A 394 -13.79 -6.52 35.48
C GLN A 394 -14.49 -6.21 34.16
N LEU A 395 -13.82 -5.52 33.24
CA LEU A 395 -14.38 -5.13 31.93
C LEU A 395 -14.41 -6.28 30.92
N LEU A 396 -13.31 -7.01 30.78
CA LEU A 396 -13.16 -8.03 29.74
C LEU A 396 -13.58 -9.44 30.19
N ALA A 397 -13.53 -9.76 31.49
CA ALA A 397 -13.90 -11.09 31.95
C ALA A 397 -15.33 -11.53 31.58
N PRO A 398 -16.39 -10.71 31.66
CA PRO A 398 -17.73 -11.18 31.28
C PRO A 398 -17.80 -11.56 29.80
N VAL A 399 -17.27 -10.70 28.92
CA VAL A 399 -17.25 -10.93 27.46
C VAL A 399 -16.39 -12.14 27.10
N VAL A 400 -15.21 -12.27 27.72
CA VAL A 400 -14.32 -13.41 27.46
C VAL A 400 -14.94 -14.71 27.97
N LYS A 401 -15.66 -14.69 29.10
CA LYS A 401 -16.38 -15.87 29.60
C LYS A 401 -17.52 -16.27 28.67
N GLU A 402 -18.30 -15.31 28.17
CA GLU A 402 -19.38 -15.55 27.20
C GLU A 402 -18.85 -16.25 25.94
N ILE A 403 -17.72 -15.78 25.39
CA ILE A 403 -17.06 -16.41 24.23
C ILE A 403 -16.53 -17.82 24.57
N ILE A 404 -15.98 -18.03 25.76
CA ILE A 404 -15.46 -19.34 26.19
C ILE A 404 -16.58 -20.36 26.43
N GLU A 405 -17.73 -19.90 26.93
CA GLU A 405 -18.90 -20.74 27.22
C GLU A 405 -19.64 -21.15 25.94
N ASP A 406 -19.57 -20.33 24.87
CA ASP A 406 -20.13 -20.67 23.57
C ASP A 406 -19.28 -21.71 22.82
N LYS A 407 -19.69 -22.98 22.94
CA LYS A 407 -19.07 -24.12 22.24
C LYS A 407 -19.38 -24.15 20.74
N GLY A 408 -20.33 -23.36 20.25
CA GLY A 408 -20.73 -23.29 18.85
C GLY A 408 -20.06 -22.16 18.06
N LEU A 409 -19.23 -21.33 18.71
CA LEU A 409 -18.71 -20.10 18.13
C LEU A 409 -17.59 -20.36 17.11
N GLY A 410 -17.93 -20.32 15.82
CA GLY A 410 -17.00 -20.35 14.70
C GLY A 410 -16.55 -18.95 14.27
N ILE A 411 -15.49 -18.40 14.86
CA ILE A 411 -14.96 -17.05 14.52
C ILE A 411 -14.09 -17.07 13.25
N ASN A 412 -13.85 -18.25 12.66
CA ASN A 412 -12.96 -18.36 11.52
C ASN A 412 -13.57 -17.71 10.28
N THR A 413 -12.94 -16.63 9.80
CA THR A 413 -13.35 -15.90 8.59
C THR A 413 -12.59 -16.34 7.35
N ASN A 414 -11.62 -17.26 7.48
CA ASN A 414 -10.87 -17.79 6.35
C ASN A 414 -11.73 -18.82 5.58
N PRO A 415 -12.15 -18.54 4.34
CA PRO A 415 -13.08 -19.41 3.61
C PRO A 415 -12.52 -20.81 3.35
N VAL A 416 -11.20 -20.97 3.23
CA VAL A 416 -10.57 -22.27 2.99
C VAL A 416 -10.66 -23.16 4.23
N GLU A 417 -10.47 -22.58 5.42
CA GLU A 417 -10.53 -23.34 6.67
C GLU A 417 -11.98 -23.66 7.06
N VAL A 418 -12.92 -22.74 6.80
CA VAL A 418 -14.36 -23.00 6.96
C VAL A 418 -14.81 -24.12 6.03
N TYR A 419 -14.38 -24.12 4.76
CA TYR A 419 -14.69 -25.20 3.83
C TYR A 419 -14.11 -26.54 4.28
N LYS A 420 -12.85 -26.57 4.76
CA LYS A 420 -12.24 -27.79 5.32
C LYS A 420 -12.99 -28.29 6.54
N ALA A 421 -13.37 -27.41 7.47
CA ALA A 421 -14.14 -27.75 8.65
C ALA A 421 -15.52 -28.31 8.27
N TRP A 422 -16.19 -27.72 7.28
CA TRP A 422 -17.46 -28.20 6.74
C TRP A 422 -17.34 -29.58 6.08
N VAL A 423 -16.32 -29.79 5.25
CA VAL A 423 -16.04 -31.11 4.65
C VAL A 423 -15.77 -32.16 5.74
N ASN A 424 -14.95 -31.83 6.74
CA ASN A 424 -14.63 -32.75 7.83
C ASN A 424 -15.87 -33.09 8.68
N GLN A 425 -16.76 -32.13 8.93
CA GLN A 425 -18.03 -32.39 9.62
C GLN A 425 -18.94 -33.31 8.81
N LEU A 426 -19.04 -33.10 7.49
CA LEU A 426 -19.80 -33.98 6.61
C LEU A 426 -19.20 -35.39 6.56
N GLU A 427 -17.89 -35.53 6.41
CA GLU A 427 -17.19 -36.84 6.41
C GLU A 427 -17.39 -37.59 7.73
N THR A 428 -17.37 -36.88 8.86
CA THR A 428 -17.67 -37.44 10.19
C THR A 428 -19.12 -37.94 10.29
N ASN A 429 -20.06 -37.23 9.67
CA ASN A 429 -21.48 -37.61 9.67
C ASN A 429 -21.80 -38.75 8.70
N THR A 430 -21.12 -38.84 7.55
CA THR A 430 -21.35 -39.88 6.53
C THR A 430 -20.48 -41.13 6.71
N GLY A 431 -19.41 -41.07 7.51
CA GLY A 431 -18.50 -42.20 7.76
C GLY A 431 -17.56 -42.57 6.59
N GLU A 432 -17.71 -41.93 5.44
CA GLU A 432 -16.88 -42.12 4.24
C GLU A 432 -15.99 -40.91 3.97
N ALA A 433 -14.69 -41.15 3.72
CA ALA A 433 -13.75 -40.09 3.35
C ALA A 433 -13.92 -39.66 1.89
N ARG A 434 -14.32 -38.40 1.64
CA ARG A 434 -14.49 -37.85 0.29
C ARG A 434 -13.18 -37.48 -0.40
N TRP A 435 -12.08 -37.34 0.34
CA TRP A 435 -10.75 -37.16 -0.25
C TRP A 435 -10.37 -38.30 -1.22
N GLY A 436 -10.90 -39.51 -1.00
CA GLY A 436 -10.77 -40.64 -1.94
C GLY A 436 -11.58 -40.43 -3.22
N THR A 437 -12.85 -40.07 -3.10
CA THR A 437 -13.77 -39.91 -4.24
C THR A 437 -13.51 -38.67 -5.07
N HIS A 438 -13.06 -37.55 -4.51
CA HIS A 438 -12.73 -36.34 -5.29
C HIS A 438 -11.42 -36.50 -6.08
N ARG A 439 -10.44 -37.25 -5.55
CA ARG A 439 -9.21 -37.62 -6.26
C ARG A 439 -9.49 -38.69 -7.33
N GLN A 440 -10.41 -39.61 -7.06
CA GLN A 440 -10.88 -40.58 -8.04
C GLN A 440 -11.72 -39.92 -9.14
N TRP A 441 -12.55 -38.93 -8.80
CA TRP A 441 -13.31 -38.12 -9.75
C TRP A 441 -12.36 -37.33 -10.64
N TRP A 442 -11.39 -36.60 -10.06
CA TRP A 442 -10.35 -35.90 -10.83
C TRP A 442 -9.52 -36.83 -11.70
N LYS A 443 -9.09 -38.00 -11.20
CA LYS A 443 -8.39 -39.02 -11.99
C LYS A 443 -9.25 -39.57 -13.11
N ASN A 444 -10.54 -39.83 -12.89
CA ASN A 444 -11.46 -40.31 -13.91
C ASN A 444 -11.71 -39.23 -14.98
N THR A 445 -11.88 -37.96 -14.59
CA THR A 445 -11.96 -36.86 -15.56
C THR A 445 -10.65 -36.66 -16.32
N LEU A 446 -9.48 -36.73 -15.67
CA LEU A 446 -8.19 -36.63 -16.36
C LEU A 446 -7.97 -37.80 -17.32
N ASN A 447 -8.35 -39.02 -16.93
CA ASN A 447 -8.28 -40.20 -17.79
C ASN A 447 -9.27 -40.11 -18.96
N CYS A 448 -10.48 -39.55 -18.76
CA CYS A 448 -11.40 -39.25 -19.86
C CYS A 448 -10.82 -38.21 -20.82
N PHE A 449 -10.19 -37.15 -20.31
CA PHE A 449 -9.54 -36.13 -21.15
C PHE A 449 -8.32 -36.68 -21.89
N LEU A 450 -7.47 -37.47 -21.23
CA LEU A 450 -6.32 -38.15 -21.84
C LEU A 450 -6.77 -39.18 -22.88
N GLY A 451 -7.85 -39.93 -22.61
CA GLY A 451 -8.47 -40.86 -23.56
C GLY A 451 -9.03 -40.14 -24.79
N TYR A 452 -9.68 -38.98 -24.60
CA TYR A 452 -10.15 -38.15 -25.72
C TYR A 452 -8.97 -37.62 -26.55
N LEU A 453 -7.90 -37.18 -25.89
CA LEU A 453 -6.70 -36.69 -26.57
C LEU A 453 -6.04 -37.82 -27.38
N TYR A 454 -5.89 -39.01 -26.81
CA TYR A 454 -5.33 -40.18 -27.48
C TYR A 454 -6.20 -40.61 -28.68
N PHE A 455 -7.52 -40.60 -28.53
CA PHE A 455 -8.45 -40.91 -29.62
C PHE A 455 -8.37 -39.88 -30.75
N THR A 456 -8.30 -38.59 -30.43
CA THR A 456 -8.11 -37.53 -31.45
C THR A 456 -6.75 -37.61 -32.15
N ILE A 457 -5.67 -37.95 -31.43
CA ILE A 457 -4.34 -38.15 -32.03
C ILE A 457 -4.33 -39.41 -32.91
N TYR A 458 -4.99 -40.49 -32.49
CA TYR A 458 -5.08 -41.72 -33.28
C TYR A 458 -5.89 -41.51 -34.57
N ILE A 459 -6.98 -40.74 -34.52
CA ILE A 459 -7.75 -40.33 -35.72
C ILE A 459 -6.91 -39.44 -36.62
N PHE A 460 -6.19 -38.44 -36.08
CA PHE A 460 -5.33 -37.58 -36.88
C PHE A 460 -4.18 -38.35 -37.54
N ALA A 461 -3.55 -39.28 -36.81
CA ALA A 461 -2.49 -40.12 -37.33
C ALA A 461 -2.98 -41.07 -38.43
N ASN A 462 -4.16 -41.70 -38.25
CA ASN A 462 -4.75 -42.54 -39.29
C ASN A 462 -5.20 -41.73 -40.52
N PHE A 463 -5.73 -40.51 -40.33
CA PHE A 463 -6.14 -39.64 -41.42
C PHE A 463 -4.95 -39.16 -42.24
N TYR A 464 -3.83 -38.81 -41.60
CA TYR A 464 -2.58 -38.46 -42.27
C TYR A 464 -1.92 -39.66 -42.95
N PHE A 465 -1.96 -40.86 -42.34
CA PHE A 465 -1.40 -42.06 -42.93
C PHE A 465 -2.18 -42.51 -44.19
N THR A 466 -3.51 -42.42 -44.16
CA THR A 466 -4.37 -42.74 -45.31
C THR A 466 -4.32 -41.69 -46.42
N THR A 467 -4.07 -40.41 -46.12
CA THR A 467 -3.81 -39.40 -47.16
C THR A 467 -2.40 -39.48 -47.73
N PHE A 468 -1.41 -39.94 -46.97
CA PHE A 468 -0.04 -40.17 -47.47
C PHE A 468 0.05 -41.40 -48.40
N LEU A 469 -0.67 -42.49 -48.09
CA LEU A 469 -0.76 -43.69 -48.94
C LEU A 469 -1.58 -43.51 -50.22
N LYS A 470 -2.39 -42.45 -50.34
CA LYS A 470 -3.11 -42.09 -51.58
C LYS A 470 -2.31 -41.20 -52.53
N LYS A 471 -1.10 -40.80 -52.13
CA LYS A 471 -0.22 -39.88 -52.87
C LYS A 471 1.12 -40.50 -53.30
N MET A 472 1.34 -41.78 -52.94
CA MET A 472 2.21 -42.72 -53.68
C MET A 472 1.34 -43.55 -54.59
#